data_AF-A0A2P1JMZ6-F1
#
_entry.id   AF-A0A2P1JMZ6-F1
#
_cell.length_a   1.000
_cell.length_b   1.000
_cell.length_c   1.000
_cell.angle_alpha   90.00
_cell.angle_beta   90.00
_cell.angle_gamma   90.00
#
_symmetry.space_group_name_H-M   'P 1'
#
loop_
_entity.id
_entity.type
_entity.pdbx_description
1 polymer ?
#
loop_
_entity_poly.entity_id
_entity_poly.type
_entity_poly.pdbx_seq_one_letter_code
_entity_poly.pdbx_strand_id
1 'polypeptide(L)'
;MTGGRAIRPRQSTTVQHPKNSSDEKLREQTMATTGFTLDALRRILREGAGADESVDLDGDILDVDFEALGYESLALLETGSRIEREYGITLDEDALATASTPRALIEAVNAQTGIAA
;
A
#
# COMPACT_ATOMS: atom_id res chain seq x y z
N MET A 1 -22.54 -10.80 -76.42
CA MET A 1 -21.71 -11.86 -75.81
C MET A 1 -21.19 -11.33 -74.49
N THR A 2 -21.52 -12.04 -73.40
CA THR A 2 -20.91 -12.03 -72.05
C THR A 2 -20.88 -10.67 -71.30
N GLY A 3 -21.48 -10.48 -70.13
CA GLY A 3 -22.06 -11.39 -69.15
C GLY A 3 -21.79 -10.84 -67.74
N GLY A 4 -22.68 -11.15 -66.79
CA GLY A 4 -22.38 -11.14 -65.34
C GLY A 4 -22.81 -9.85 -64.62
N ARG A 5 -24.04 -9.78 -64.09
CA ARG A 5 -24.50 -10.25 -62.75
C ARG A 5 -24.04 -9.40 -61.56
N ALA A 6 -25.06 -8.90 -60.87
CA ALA A 6 -25.21 -8.77 -59.42
C ALA A 6 -24.39 -7.69 -58.69
N ILE A 7 -25.00 -6.51 -58.55
CA ILE A 7 -24.66 -5.54 -57.51
C ILE A 7 -25.88 -5.40 -56.60
N ARG A 8 -25.94 -6.24 -55.56
CA ARG A 8 -26.76 -6.07 -54.35
C ARG A 8 -26.01 -6.76 -53.19
N PRO A 9 -26.28 -6.42 -51.93
CA PRO A 9 -25.68 -5.29 -51.23
C PRO A 9 -24.94 -5.78 -49.97
N ARG A 10 -24.08 -4.97 -49.34
CA ARG A 10 -23.84 -5.14 -47.90
C ARG A 10 -23.84 -3.79 -47.22
N GLN A 11 -24.88 -3.62 -46.42
CA GLN A 11 -24.98 -2.66 -45.33
C GLN A 11 -23.73 -2.86 -44.46
N SER A 12 -22.73 -2.00 -44.60
CA SER A 12 -21.65 -1.90 -43.62
C SER A 12 -22.21 -1.17 -42.41
N THR A 13 -22.94 -1.94 -41.61
CA THR A 13 -23.19 -1.64 -40.21
C THR A 13 -21.84 -1.65 -39.50
N THR A 14 -21.11 -0.55 -39.55
CA THR A 14 -20.19 -0.24 -38.47
C THR A 14 -20.99 0.61 -37.51
N VAL A 15 -21.58 -0.09 -36.53
CA VAL A 15 -21.93 0.50 -35.25
C VAL A 15 -20.70 1.31 -34.81
N GLN A 16 -20.84 2.62 -34.85
CA GLN A 16 -19.96 3.50 -34.12
C GLN A 16 -20.28 3.23 -32.66
N HIS A 17 -19.65 2.20 -32.09
CA HIS A 17 -19.58 2.07 -30.65
C HIS A 17 -18.91 3.37 -30.18
N PRO A 18 -19.55 4.15 -29.29
CA PRO A 18 -18.81 5.17 -28.60
C PRO A 18 -17.59 4.46 -28.01
N LYS A 19 -16.39 4.97 -28.29
CA LYS A 19 -15.21 4.57 -27.52
C LYS A 19 -15.64 4.72 -26.08
N ASN A 20 -15.73 3.60 -25.36
CA ASN A 20 -16.07 3.53 -23.95
C ASN A 20 -15.19 4.55 -23.21
N SER A 21 -15.70 5.78 -23.04
CA SER A 21 -15.16 6.79 -22.12
C SER A 21 -15.37 6.34 -20.66
N SER A 22 -16.03 5.20 -20.47
CA SER A 22 -16.38 4.62 -19.18
C SER A 22 -15.32 3.66 -18.61
N ASP A 23 -14.32 3.24 -19.40
CA ASP A 23 -13.24 2.35 -18.90
C ASP A 23 -12.09 3.13 -18.23
N GLU A 24 -11.96 4.43 -18.50
CA GLU A 24 -10.97 5.29 -17.81
C GLU A 24 -11.51 5.82 -16.48
N LYS A 25 -12.83 5.94 -16.34
CA LYS A 25 -13.47 6.56 -15.15
C LYS A 25 -13.51 5.66 -13.91
N LEU A 26 -13.13 4.38 -14.03
CA LEU A 26 -13.12 3.42 -12.91
C LEU A 26 -11.72 3.23 -12.28
N ARG A 27 -10.65 3.76 -12.89
CA ARG A 27 -9.28 3.63 -12.36
C ARG A 27 -8.93 4.71 -11.33
N GLU A 28 -9.75 5.75 -11.24
CA GLU A 28 -9.48 6.94 -10.43
C GLU A 28 -10.49 7.06 -9.28
N GLN A 29 -10.46 6.08 -8.38
CA GLN A 29 -11.28 6.14 -7.16
C GLN A 29 -10.62 5.57 -5.90
N THR A 30 -9.29 5.31 -5.87
CA THR A 30 -8.64 4.70 -4.68
C THR A 30 -7.35 5.32 -4.16
N MET A 31 -6.79 6.39 -4.72
CA MET A 31 -5.53 6.97 -4.20
C MET A 31 -5.72 8.28 -3.43
N ALA A 32 -6.44 8.21 -2.32
CA ALA A 32 -6.07 9.04 -1.18
C ALA A 32 -4.96 8.29 -0.43
N THR A 33 -3.77 8.25 -1.03
CA THR A 33 -2.62 7.51 -0.50
C THR A 33 -2.00 8.30 0.64
N THR A 34 -2.65 8.29 1.80
CA THR A 34 -2.09 8.80 3.05
C THR A 34 -0.98 7.84 3.45
N GLY A 35 0.27 8.26 3.31
CA GLY A 35 1.41 7.40 3.61
C GLY A 35 1.53 7.00 5.06
N PHE A 36 2.21 5.88 5.28
CA PHE A 36 2.58 5.46 6.61
C PHE A 36 3.65 6.41 7.12
N THR A 37 3.37 7.06 8.25
CA THR A 37 4.22 8.09 8.85
C THR A 37 4.68 7.69 10.24
N LEU A 38 5.65 8.43 10.79
CA LEU A 38 6.09 8.23 12.17
C LEU A 38 4.95 8.37 13.18
N ASP A 39 4.02 9.29 12.98
CA ASP A 39 2.86 9.46 13.87
C ASP A 39 1.98 8.21 13.90
N ALA A 40 1.71 7.65 12.72
CA ALA A 40 0.98 6.39 12.61
C ALA A 40 1.72 5.24 13.29
N LEU A 41 3.04 5.14 13.08
CA LEU A 41 3.85 4.13 13.75
C LEU A 41 3.84 4.32 15.28
N ARG A 42 4.02 5.54 15.79
CA ARG A 42 3.95 5.85 17.23
C ARG A 42 2.61 5.44 17.84
N ARG A 43 1.51 5.72 17.13
CA ARG A 43 0.17 5.31 17.54
C ARG A 43 0.09 3.79 17.66
N ILE A 44 0.53 3.06 16.64
CA ILE A 44 0.49 1.59 16.62
C ILE A 44 1.41 0.99 17.68
N LEU A 45 2.61 1.52 17.87
CA LEU A 45 3.56 1.09 18.91
C LEU A 45 2.99 1.29 20.32
N ARG A 46 2.23 2.37 20.55
CA ARG A 46 1.56 2.65 21.83
C ARG A 46 0.31 1.79 22.04
N GLU A 47 -0.41 1.47 20.96
CA GLU A 47 -1.56 0.55 20.99
C GLU A 47 -1.15 -0.93 21.00
N GLY A 48 0.11 -1.22 20.64
CA GLY A 48 0.72 -2.54 20.62
C GLY A 48 1.01 -3.04 22.03
N ALA A 49 0.86 -4.34 22.23
CA ALA A 49 0.86 -4.99 23.54
C ALA A 49 2.23 -5.04 24.26
N GLY A 50 3.23 -4.26 23.84
CA GLY A 50 4.62 -4.40 24.30
C GLY A 50 5.36 -3.11 24.62
N ALA A 51 4.72 -1.94 24.53
CA ALA A 51 5.32 -0.72 25.04
C ALA A 51 5.09 -0.64 26.55
N ASP A 52 6.15 -0.64 27.34
CA ASP A 52 6.04 -0.11 28.70
C ASP A 52 5.55 1.35 28.60
N GLU A 53 4.58 1.76 29.43
CA GLU A 53 4.06 3.14 29.41
C GLU A 53 5.16 4.20 29.59
N SER A 54 6.38 3.81 29.99
CA SER A 54 7.56 4.65 30.12
C SER A 54 8.36 4.91 28.83
N VAL A 55 8.02 4.31 27.68
CA VAL A 55 8.76 4.55 26.44
C VAL A 55 8.50 5.95 25.89
N ASP A 56 9.53 6.80 25.86
CA ASP A 56 9.47 8.14 25.26
C ASP A 56 9.52 8.07 23.74
N LEU A 57 8.35 8.06 23.12
CA LEU A 57 8.18 8.07 21.66
C LEU A 57 8.03 9.48 21.09
N ASP A 58 8.01 10.53 21.92
CA ASP A 58 7.73 11.90 21.48
C ASP A 58 8.92 12.54 20.75
N GLY A 59 10.14 12.15 21.12
CA GLY A 59 11.40 12.63 20.56
C GLY A 59 11.76 12.12 19.15
N ASP A 60 12.98 12.40 18.73
CA ASP A 60 13.53 11.97 17.43
C ASP A 60 13.95 10.49 17.48
N ILE A 61 12.96 9.60 17.34
CA ILE A 61 13.15 8.15 17.44
C ILE A 61 13.43 7.47 16.10
N LEU A 62 13.41 8.21 14.98
CA LEU A 62 13.47 7.63 13.63
C LEU A 62 14.70 6.75 13.39
N ASP A 63 15.83 7.20 13.92
CA ASP A 63 17.14 6.55 13.81
C ASP A 63 17.52 5.75 15.06
N VAL A 64 16.61 5.63 16.03
CA VAL A 64 16.88 4.91 17.28
C VAL A 64 16.44 3.47 17.11
N ASP A 65 17.32 2.53 17.45
CA ASP A 65 16.98 1.11 17.46
C ASP A 65 15.81 0.83 18.41
N PHE A 66 14.91 -0.05 17.99
CA PHE A 66 13.79 -0.49 18.81
C PHE A 66 14.23 -1.07 20.15
N GLU A 67 15.33 -1.81 20.19
CA GLU A 67 15.91 -2.33 21.44
C GLU A 67 16.32 -1.20 22.39
N ALA A 68 16.89 -0.11 21.87
CA ALA A 68 17.27 1.07 22.67
C ALA A 68 16.04 1.86 23.17
N LEU A 69 14.91 1.76 22.45
CA LEU A 69 13.60 2.27 22.89
C LEU A 69 12.89 1.33 23.87
N GLY A 70 13.45 0.15 24.17
CA GLY A 70 12.85 -0.84 25.07
C GLY A 70 11.85 -1.78 24.41
N TYR A 71 11.80 -1.84 23.07
CA TYR A 71 11.00 -2.81 22.35
C TYR A 71 11.79 -4.09 22.08
N GLU A 72 11.20 -5.21 22.46
CA GLU A 72 11.71 -6.53 22.13
C GLU A 72 11.18 -6.99 20.76
N SER A 73 11.86 -7.94 20.13
CA SER A 73 11.49 -8.48 18.81
C SER A 73 10.03 -8.97 18.76
N LEU A 74 9.51 -9.55 19.85
CA LEU A 74 8.11 -9.99 19.93
C LEU A 74 7.11 -8.82 19.85
N ALA A 75 7.40 -7.70 20.51
CA ALA A 75 6.56 -6.50 20.44
C ALA A 75 6.54 -5.94 19.02
N LEU A 76 7.67 -6.04 18.30
CA LEU A 76 7.75 -5.64 16.89
C LEU A 76 6.97 -6.58 15.97
N LEU A 77 7.00 -7.90 16.20
CA LEU A 77 6.19 -8.87 15.45
C LEU A 77 4.68 -8.61 15.61
N GLU A 78 4.23 -8.34 16.84
CA GLU A 78 2.83 -7.97 17.11
C GLU A 78 2.47 -6.62 16.47
N THR A 79 3.39 -5.66 16.50
CA THR A 79 3.25 -4.35 15.84
C THR A 79 3.11 -4.52 14.32
N GLY A 80 3.98 -5.31 13.70
CA GLY A 80 3.93 -5.62 12.26
C GLY A 80 2.61 -6.30 11.89
N SER A 81 2.19 -7.31 12.66
CA SER A 81 0.90 -7.97 12.48
C SER A 81 -0.30 -7.02 12.55
N ARG A 82 -0.22 -5.97 13.39
CA ARG A 82 -1.25 -4.93 13.48
C ARG A 82 -1.23 -4.02 12.24
N ILE A 83 -0.05 -3.61 11.79
CA ILE A 83 0.12 -2.79 10.58
C ILE A 83 -0.45 -3.52 9.37
N GLU A 84 -0.13 -4.81 9.19
CA GLU A 84 -0.68 -5.62 8.09
C GLU A 84 -2.21 -5.60 8.05
N ARG A 85 -2.84 -5.77 9.21
CA ARG A 85 -4.31 -5.76 9.35
C ARG A 85 -4.92 -4.39 9.11
N GLU A 86 -4.28 -3.32 9.59
CA GLU A 86 -4.80 -1.96 9.48
C GLU A 86 -4.63 -1.38 8.07
N TYR A 87 -3.50 -1.64 7.42
CA TYR A 87 -3.16 -1.10 6.10
C TYR A 87 -3.47 -2.08 4.96
N GLY A 88 -3.88 -3.31 5.27
CA GLY A 88 -4.19 -4.33 4.26
C GLY A 88 -2.97 -4.75 3.45
N ILE A 89 -1.77 -4.68 4.05
CA ILE A 89 -0.51 -5.07 3.42
C ILE A 89 -0.01 -6.41 3.99
N THR A 90 1.02 -6.97 3.37
CA THR A 90 1.79 -8.09 3.91
C THR A 90 3.21 -7.64 4.13
N LEU A 91 3.70 -7.72 5.36
CA LEU A 91 5.09 -7.46 5.71
C LEU A 91 5.79 -8.81 5.84
N ASP A 92 6.89 -8.96 5.11
CA ASP A 92 7.70 -10.17 5.24
C ASP A 92 8.37 -10.20 6.63
N GLU A 93 8.40 -11.38 7.27
CA GLU A 93 8.99 -11.53 8.61
C GLU A 93 10.47 -11.14 8.62
N ASP A 94 11.22 -11.42 7.53
CA ASP A 94 12.60 -10.96 7.39
C ASP A 94 12.68 -9.44 7.22
N ALA A 95 11.75 -8.83 6.49
CA ALA A 95 11.68 -7.37 6.36
C ALA A 95 11.40 -6.69 7.71
N LEU A 96 10.53 -7.29 8.53
CA LEU A 96 10.22 -6.81 9.88
C LEU A 96 11.40 -7.03 10.84
N ALA A 97 12.08 -8.17 10.76
CA ALA A 97 13.24 -8.47 11.59
C ALA A 97 14.47 -7.60 11.24
N THR A 98 14.61 -7.19 9.98
CA THR A 98 15.68 -6.29 9.52
C THR A 98 15.36 -4.81 9.74
N ALA A 99 14.09 -4.46 9.91
CA ALA A 99 13.64 -3.12 10.27
C ALA A 99 13.89 -2.82 11.76
N SER A 100 15.16 -2.67 12.15
CA SER A 100 15.57 -2.42 13.54
C SER A 100 15.26 -1.01 14.04
N THR A 101 14.92 -0.08 13.15
CA THR A 101 14.58 1.31 13.49
C THR A 101 13.17 1.69 12.99
N PRO A 102 12.51 2.68 13.61
CA PRO A 102 11.24 3.21 13.15
C PRO A 102 11.26 3.67 11.69
N ARG A 103 12.35 4.32 11.24
CA ARG A 103 12.50 4.72 9.83
C ARG A 103 12.46 3.51 8.90
N ALA A 104 13.26 2.47 9.19
CA ALA A 104 13.32 1.29 8.34
C ALA A 104 11.95 0.59 8.24
N LEU A 105 11.21 0.53 9.36
CA LEU A 105 9.86 -0.05 9.37
C LEU A 105 8.88 0.79 8.54
N ILE A 106 8.95 2.12 8.65
CA ILE A 106 8.11 3.02 7.85
C ILE A 106 8.38 2.85 6.36
N GLU A 107 9.64 2.75 5.96
CA GLU A 107 10.04 2.51 4.57
C GLU A 107 9.51 1.16 4.07
N ALA A 108 9.65 0.09 4.87
CA ALA A 108 9.14 -1.24 4.54
C ALA A 108 7.61 -1.23 4.31
N VAL A 109 6.86 -0.52 5.15
CA VAL A 109 5.39 -0.38 5.00
C VAL A 109 5.04 0.42 3.76
N ASN A 110 5.69 1.57 3.56
CA ASN A 110 5.42 2.44 2.41
C ASN A 110 5.71 1.73 1.08
N ALA A 111 6.76 0.91 1.03
CA ALA A 111 7.09 0.08 -0.13
C ALA A 111 5.93 -0.87 -0.53
N GLN A 112 5.21 -1.42 0.45
CA GLN A 112 4.06 -2.31 0.20
C GLN A 112 2.80 -1.55 -0.21
N THR A 113 2.63 -0.30 0.25
CA THR A 113 1.47 0.54 -0.09
C THR A 113 1.56 1.19 -1.47
N GLY A 114 2.68 1.01 -2.19
CA GLY A 114 2.89 1.62 -3.52
C GLY A 114 3.18 3.11 -3.48
N ILE A 115 3.53 3.65 -2.31
CA ILE A 115 4.04 5.02 -2.16
C ILE A 115 5.51 4.94 -2.52
N ALA A 116 5.81 5.19 -3.80
CA ALA A 116 7.19 5.34 -4.23
C ALA A 116 7.82 6.50 -3.46
N ALA A 117 8.83 6.17 -2.63
CA ALA A 117 9.68 7.14 -1.94
C ALA A 117 10.46 8.01 -2.94
#